data_AF-A0A7Z7QYQ5-F1
#
_entry.id   AF-A0A7Z7QYQ5-F1
#
_cell.length_a   1.000
_cell.length_b   1.000
_cell.length_c   1.000
_cell.angle_alpha   90.00
_cell.angle_beta   90.00
_cell.angle_gamma   90.00
#
_symmetry.space_group_name_H-M   'P 1'
#
loop_
_entity.id
_entity.type
_entity.pdbx_description
1 polymer ?
#
loop_
_entity_poly.entity_id
_entity_poly.type
_entity_poly.pdbx_seq_one_letter_code
_entity_poly.pdbx_strand_id
1 'polypeptide(L)'
;MYNVFEYFKQISNNKHFKSNKLLYKHISERLKNTIEIEESKGISRYFDITTGTYIAYIRKSKSEKVIDFFKDNKRIERFSFIDNKVHMKETFNVDNKVCYQVFYDEKGYPYISRNINANNGAVGKTYVLVNKKEFKNNLALCVYYLEKLIKDSKDSIMICDGPGSFPKMFNTNHKNAQKYGVIHVNHHENFDDTGAFKKSEKYIIENANKINGVIVLTEAQRLDILNQFDVENIFTISNFVKIHNAPKHFQTEKIVGHISRMVPTKRIDLLIEVAELVVKKDNAVKFHIYGEGSVKDKIAKMIEDKNLERNVFLKGYTTTPQKCLEDFKLVVSTSQYEGQGLSMIEAMISKRPVVAFDIKYGPSDFIEDNKNGYLIENHNINDMADKILKLVNNDVLAEEFGSKARENIIEKYSTESILEKWLNLFNS
;
A
#
# COMPACT_ATOMS: atom_id res chain seq x y z
N MET A 1 -9.80 5.33 -12.62
CA MET A 1 -8.41 5.62 -12.21
C MET A 1 -7.63 6.10 -13.41
N TYR A 2 -7.07 7.31 -13.38
CA TYR A 2 -6.20 7.82 -14.45
C TYR A 2 -4.79 7.20 -14.31
N ASN A 3 -4.18 6.78 -15.43
CA ASN A 3 -2.86 6.16 -15.45
C ASN A 3 -2.05 6.67 -16.65
N VAL A 4 -0.78 7.01 -16.43
CA VAL A 4 0.10 7.57 -17.47
C VAL A 4 0.29 6.64 -18.68
N PHE A 5 0.42 5.32 -18.46
CA PHE A 5 0.62 4.37 -19.55
C PHE A 5 -0.68 4.14 -20.31
N GLU A 6 -1.81 3.99 -19.61
CA GLU A 6 -3.12 3.84 -20.26
C GLU A 6 -3.51 5.09 -21.07
N TYR A 7 -3.14 6.30 -20.62
CA TYR A 7 -3.35 7.54 -21.39
C TYR A 7 -2.67 7.48 -22.77
N PHE A 8 -1.37 7.14 -22.82
CA PHE A 8 -0.67 7.04 -24.10
C PHE A 8 -1.07 5.81 -24.91
N LYS A 9 -1.48 4.71 -24.26
CA LYS A 9 -2.02 3.52 -24.90
C LYS A 9 -3.34 3.82 -25.62
N GLN A 10 -4.25 4.58 -25.00
CA GLN A 10 -5.49 5.01 -25.65
C GLN A 10 -5.22 5.90 -26.87
N ILE A 11 -4.25 6.82 -26.78
CA ILE A 11 -3.80 7.62 -27.93
C ILE A 11 -3.29 6.70 -29.05
N SER A 12 -2.51 5.67 -28.72
CA SER A 12 -2.03 4.67 -29.69
C SER A 12 -3.16 3.90 -30.34
N ASN A 13 -4.10 3.40 -29.52
CA ASN A 13 -5.27 2.64 -29.98
C ASN A 13 -6.06 3.41 -31.05
N ASN A 14 -6.19 4.72 -30.89
CA ASN A 14 -6.92 5.59 -31.82
C ASN A 14 -6.18 5.86 -33.13
N LYS A 15 -4.86 5.62 -33.20
CA LYS A 15 -4.05 5.83 -34.42
C LYS A 15 -4.15 4.70 -35.44
N HIS A 16 -4.56 3.51 -35.01
CA HIS A 16 -4.53 2.32 -35.84
C HIS A 16 -5.90 1.65 -35.89
N PHE A 17 -6.32 1.22 -37.08
CA PHE A 17 -7.56 0.43 -37.26
C PHE A 17 -7.28 -1.08 -37.28
N LYS A 18 -6.20 -1.50 -37.94
CA LYS A 18 -5.83 -2.91 -38.12
C LYS A 18 -4.82 -3.35 -37.08
N SER A 19 -4.90 -4.60 -36.62
CA SER A 19 -3.89 -5.22 -35.75
C SER A 19 -2.52 -5.28 -36.41
N ASN A 20 -1.45 -5.16 -35.61
CA ASN A 20 -0.06 -5.23 -36.04
C ASN A 20 0.35 -6.66 -36.39
N LYS A 21 -0.15 -7.17 -37.52
CA LYS A 21 0.13 -8.54 -38.00
C LYS A 21 1.62 -8.79 -38.22
N LEU A 22 2.40 -7.75 -38.56
CA LEU A 22 3.84 -7.88 -38.79
C LEU A 22 4.59 -8.26 -37.52
N LEU A 23 4.21 -7.74 -36.35
CA LEU A 23 4.81 -8.13 -35.08
C LEU A 23 4.58 -9.61 -34.76
N TYR A 24 3.34 -10.07 -34.89
CA TYR A 24 3.02 -11.48 -34.64
C TYR A 24 3.69 -12.40 -35.65
N LYS A 25 3.75 -11.99 -36.94
CA LYS A 25 4.49 -12.70 -37.97
C LYS A 25 5.98 -12.79 -37.64
N HIS A 26 6.59 -11.71 -37.19
CA HIS A 26 7.99 -11.71 -36.77
C HIS A 26 8.26 -12.69 -35.63
N ILE A 27 7.38 -12.72 -34.62
CA ILE A 27 7.51 -13.67 -33.50
C ILE A 27 7.36 -15.12 -34.00
N SER A 28 6.41 -15.41 -34.89
CA SER A 28 6.21 -16.75 -35.43
C SER A 28 7.35 -17.21 -36.34
N GLU A 29 7.90 -16.33 -37.18
CA GLU A 29 9.03 -16.68 -38.06
C GLU A 29 10.28 -17.06 -37.25
N ARG A 30 10.49 -16.46 -36.07
CA ARG A 30 11.61 -16.84 -35.17
C ARG A 30 11.47 -18.23 -34.56
N LEU A 31 10.27 -18.81 -34.55
CA LEU A 31 10.00 -20.16 -34.05
C LEU A 31 9.92 -21.19 -35.20
N LYS A 32 10.07 -20.74 -36.45
CA LYS A 32 10.01 -21.62 -37.63
C LYS A 32 11.22 -22.55 -37.67
N ASN A 33 11.03 -23.76 -38.19
CA ASN A 33 12.07 -24.80 -38.29
C ASN A 33 12.72 -25.14 -36.93
N THR A 34 11.92 -25.14 -35.87
CA THR A 34 12.35 -25.57 -34.54
C THR A 34 11.70 -26.89 -34.14
N ILE A 35 12.38 -27.66 -33.29
CA ILE A 35 11.80 -28.80 -32.58
C ILE A 35 11.35 -28.34 -31.19
N GLU A 36 10.12 -28.73 -30.81
CA GLU A 36 9.55 -28.46 -29.49
C GLU A 36 9.88 -29.61 -28.53
N ILE A 37 10.35 -29.26 -27.33
CA ILE A 37 10.55 -30.18 -26.21
C ILE A 37 9.71 -29.67 -25.03
N GLU A 38 8.67 -30.41 -24.67
CA GLU A 38 7.80 -30.11 -23.52
C GLU A 38 8.49 -30.50 -22.20
N GLU A 39 8.49 -29.60 -21.21
CA GLU A 39 9.01 -29.87 -19.87
C GLU A 39 7.87 -30.15 -18.87
N SER A 40 6.78 -29.40 -18.99
CA SER A 40 5.58 -29.58 -18.18
C SER A 40 4.40 -28.88 -18.85
N LYS A 41 3.18 -29.07 -18.32
CA LYS A 41 1.97 -28.47 -18.88
C LYS A 41 2.12 -26.95 -19.01
N GLY A 42 2.16 -26.48 -20.26
CA GLY A 42 2.28 -25.07 -20.59
C GLY A 42 3.73 -24.55 -20.62
N ILE A 43 4.74 -25.39 -20.39
CA ILE A 43 6.17 -25.03 -20.48
C ILE A 43 6.85 -25.86 -21.57
N SER A 44 7.32 -25.18 -22.61
CA SER A 44 8.02 -25.80 -23.74
C SER A 44 9.29 -25.03 -24.12
N ARG A 45 10.26 -25.76 -24.67
CA ARG A 45 11.51 -25.21 -25.22
C ARG A 45 11.62 -25.52 -26.71
N TYR A 46 12.23 -24.60 -27.46
CA TYR A 46 12.34 -24.66 -28.91
C TYR A 46 13.82 -24.60 -29.31
N PHE A 47 14.25 -25.55 -30.14
CA PHE A 47 15.62 -25.66 -30.65
C PHE A 47 15.63 -25.67 -32.17
N ASP A 48 16.58 -24.97 -32.79
CA ASP A 48 16.70 -24.94 -34.25
C ASP A 48 17.07 -26.33 -34.79
N ILE A 49 16.35 -26.82 -35.80
CA ILE A 49 16.52 -28.19 -36.33
C ILE A 49 17.90 -28.37 -36.99
N THR A 50 18.45 -27.31 -37.58
CA THR A 50 19.69 -27.42 -38.36
C THR A 50 20.93 -27.35 -37.47
N THR A 51 20.90 -26.48 -36.47
CA THR A 51 22.07 -26.14 -35.64
C THR A 51 21.99 -26.71 -34.23
N GLY A 52 20.81 -27.16 -33.78
CA GLY A 52 20.55 -27.56 -32.40
C GLY A 52 20.57 -26.40 -31.40
N THR A 53 20.68 -25.15 -31.88
CA THR A 53 20.78 -23.97 -31.02
C THR A 53 19.49 -23.75 -30.25
N TYR A 54 19.60 -23.34 -28.98
CA TYR A 54 18.44 -23.01 -28.16
C TYR A 54 17.81 -21.67 -28.58
N ILE A 55 16.57 -21.70 -29.07
CA ILE A 55 15.89 -20.54 -29.68
C ILE A 55 14.94 -19.85 -28.71
N ALA A 56 14.05 -20.61 -28.06
CA ALA A 56 13.01 -20.01 -27.24
C ALA A 56 12.55 -20.88 -26.07
N TYR A 57 12.05 -20.19 -25.05
CA TYR A 57 11.27 -20.75 -23.94
C TYR A 57 9.87 -20.16 -23.99
N ILE A 58 8.83 -21.00 -23.89
CA ILE A 58 7.45 -20.54 -23.80
C ILE A 58 6.83 -21.08 -22.52
N ARG A 59 6.22 -20.18 -21.75
CA ARG A 59 5.38 -20.54 -20.60
C ARG A 59 3.98 -19.95 -20.75
N LYS A 60 2.96 -20.79 -20.61
CA LYS A 60 1.52 -20.46 -20.62
C LYS A 60 0.95 -20.73 -19.23
N SER A 61 0.26 -19.76 -18.65
CA SER A 61 -0.39 -19.86 -17.34
C SER A 61 -1.69 -19.07 -17.35
N LYS A 62 -2.83 -19.78 -17.36
CA LYS A 62 -4.18 -19.17 -17.48
C LYS A 62 -4.27 -18.25 -18.70
N SER A 63 -4.51 -16.96 -18.51
CA SER A 63 -4.57 -15.93 -19.57
C SER A 63 -3.20 -15.39 -19.97
N GLU A 64 -2.16 -15.65 -19.17
CA GLU A 64 -0.82 -15.12 -19.40
C GLU A 64 0.02 -16.08 -20.24
N LYS A 65 0.82 -15.51 -21.14
CA LYS A 65 1.85 -16.24 -21.87
C LYS A 65 3.12 -15.40 -21.92
N VAL A 66 4.28 -16.03 -21.76
CA VAL A 66 5.59 -15.41 -21.95
C VAL A 66 6.38 -16.22 -22.98
N ILE A 67 7.14 -15.51 -23.81
CA ILE A 67 8.07 -16.08 -24.79
C ILE A 67 9.43 -15.42 -24.57
N ASP A 68 10.41 -16.19 -24.09
CA ASP A 68 11.79 -15.73 -23.94
C ASP A 68 12.59 -16.21 -25.15
N PHE A 69 13.30 -15.31 -25.81
CA PHE A 69 14.19 -15.65 -26.92
C PHE A 69 15.65 -15.65 -26.47
N PHE A 70 16.42 -16.57 -27.04
CA PHE A 70 17.82 -16.80 -26.71
C PHE A 70 18.72 -16.54 -27.92
N LYS A 71 19.95 -16.13 -27.63
CA LYS A 71 21.06 -16.05 -28.58
C LYS A 71 22.33 -16.46 -27.83
N ASP A 72 23.14 -17.34 -28.41
CA ASP A 72 24.35 -17.88 -27.77
C ASP A 72 24.06 -18.42 -26.35
N ASN A 73 22.95 -19.14 -26.21
CA ASN A 73 22.40 -19.67 -24.96
C ASN A 73 22.10 -18.62 -23.86
N LYS A 74 22.10 -17.32 -24.18
CA LYS A 74 21.70 -16.25 -23.27
C LYS A 74 20.35 -15.68 -23.66
N ARG A 75 19.47 -15.47 -22.68
CA ARG A 75 18.19 -14.79 -22.91
C ARG A 75 18.45 -13.35 -23.30
N ILE A 76 17.91 -12.93 -24.44
CA ILE A 76 18.07 -11.56 -24.96
C ILE A 76 16.77 -10.76 -24.85
N GLU A 77 15.61 -11.40 -24.98
CA GLU A 77 14.31 -10.72 -24.97
C GLU A 77 13.21 -11.59 -24.37
N ARG A 78 12.17 -10.94 -23.84
CA ARG A 78 10.91 -11.55 -23.39
C ARG A 78 9.75 -10.81 -24.00
N PHE A 79 8.81 -11.52 -24.62
CA PHE A 79 7.49 -11.01 -24.99
C PHE A 79 6.45 -11.51 -23.99
N SER A 80 5.69 -10.58 -23.41
CA SER A 80 4.62 -10.88 -22.46
C SER A 80 3.26 -10.63 -23.10
N PHE A 81 2.35 -11.58 -22.87
CA PHE A 81 1.02 -11.64 -23.47
C PHE A 81 -0.05 -11.84 -22.41
N ILE A 82 -1.19 -11.19 -22.62
CA ILE A 82 -2.45 -11.42 -21.90
C ILE A 82 -3.51 -11.73 -22.96
N ASP A 83 -4.25 -12.82 -22.78
CA ASP A 83 -5.27 -13.30 -23.74
C ASP A 83 -4.71 -13.41 -25.16
N ASN A 84 -3.48 -13.94 -25.25
CA ASN A 84 -2.68 -14.06 -26.47
C ASN A 84 -2.32 -12.75 -27.19
N LYS A 85 -2.62 -11.57 -26.62
CA LYS A 85 -2.22 -10.26 -27.15
C LYS A 85 -0.95 -9.79 -26.47
N VAL A 86 0.06 -9.42 -27.25
CA VAL A 86 1.32 -8.88 -26.71
C VAL A 86 1.06 -7.51 -26.08
N HIS A 87 1.54 -7.30 -24.85
CA HIS A 87 1.40 -6.01 -24.17
C HIS A 87 2.75 -5.41 -23.75
N MET A 88 3.82 -6.22 -23.68
CA MET A 88 5.15 -5.76 -23.31
C MET A 88 6.26 -6.61 -23.95
N LYS A 89 7.37 -5.97 -24.29
CA LYS A 89 8.65 -6.61 -24.62
C LYS A 89 9.72 -6.09 -23.67
N GLU A 90 10.53 -6.97 -23.14
CA GLU A 90 11.70 -6.65 -22.32
C GLU A 90 12.98 -7.13 -23.01
N THR A 91 14.07 -6.37 -22.88
CA THR A 91 15.40 -6.76 -23.34
C THR A 91 16.32 -6.93 -22.14
N PHE A 92 17.19 -7.94 -22.20
CA PHE A 92 18.06 -8.33 -21.09
C PHE A 92 19.54 -8.04 -21.38
N ASN A 93 20.28 -7.67 -20.35
CA ASN A 93 21.74 -7.49 -20.40
C ASN A 93 22.47 -8.84 -20.22
N VAL A 94 23.80 -8.79 -20.17
CA VAL A 94 24.67 -9.98 -20.00
C VAL A 94 24.44 -10.74 -18.68
N ASP A 95 23.92 -10.06 -17.65
CA ASP A 95 23.59 -10.64 -16.34
C ASP A 95 22.13 -11.14 -16.29
N ASN A 96 21.46 -11.19 -17.44
CA ASN A 96 20.05 -11.56 -17.56
C ASN A 96 19.09 -10.65 -16.76
N LYS A 97 19.45 -9.37 -16.60
CA LYS A 97 18.62 -8.32 -15.99
C LYS A 97 18.01 -7.41 -17.05
N VAL A 98 16.79 -6.95 -16.81
CA VAL A 98 16.07 -6.06 -17.76
C VAL A 98 16.83 -4.73 -17.90
N CYS A 99 17.14 -4.36 -19.14
CA CYS A 99 17.80 -3.10 -19.48
C CYS A 99 16.97 -2.20 -20.42
N TYR A 100 15.90 -2.74 -21.02
CA TYR A 100 15.00 -1.98 -21.89
C TYR A 100 13.59 -2.56 -21.89
N GLN A 101 12.58 -1.71 -22.02
CA GLN A 101 11.17 -2.11 -22.11
C GLN A 101 10.48 -1.40 -23.28
N VAL A 102 9.54 -2.10 -23.91
CA VAL A 102 8.61 -1.57 -24.92
C VAL A 102 7.21 -2.01 -24.54
N PHE A 103 6.26 -1.06 -24.50
CA PHE A 103 4.86 -1.32 -24.24
C PHE A 103 4.04 -1.27 -25.52
N TYR A 104 3.09 -2.21 -25.65
CA TYR A 104 2.24 -2.36 -26.83
C TYR A 104 0.78 -2.08 -26.50
N ASP A 105 0.10 -1.49 -27.47
CA ASP A 105 -1.32 -1.18 -27.39
C ASP A 105 -2.21 -2.41 -27.69
N GLU A 106 -3.53 -2.25 -27.68
CA GLU A 106 -4.46 -3.37 -27.88
C GLU A 106 -4.38 -3.99 -29.29
N LYS A 107 -3.80 -3.26 -30.24
CA LYS A 107 -3.58 -3.70 -31.61
C LYS A 107 -2.16 -4.22 -31.82
N GLY A 108 -1.30 -4.18 -30.80
CA GLY A 108 0.08 -4.65 -30.85
C GLY A 108 1.07 -3.65 -31.44
N TYR A 109 0.75 -2.34 -31.47
CA TYR A 109 1.72 -1.30 -31.85
C TYR A 109 2.45 -0.75 -30.62
N PRO A 110 3.77 -0.51 -30.72
CA PRO A 110 4.54 0.05 -29.62
C PRO A 110 4.19 1.52 -29.42
N TYR A 111 3.88 1.91 -28.18
CA TYR A 111 3.50 3.30 -27.85
C TYR A 111 4.46 4.01 -26.89
N ILE A 112 5.15 3.26 -26.03
CA ILE A 112 6.23 3.76 -25.16
C ILE A 112 7.39 2.77 -25.18
N SER A 113 8.61 3.29 -25.17
CA SER A 113 9.83 2.51 -24.91
C SER A 113 10.73 3.23 -23.91
N ARG A 114 11.51 2.49 -23.11
CA ARG A 114 12.34 3.10 -22.07
C ARG A 114 13.54 2.26 -21.67
N ASN A 115 14.62 2.94 -21.27
CA ASN A 115 15.80 2.33 -20.69
C ASN A 115 15.56 2.02 -19.20
N ILE A 116 16.07 0.87 -18.75
CA ILE A 116 16.08 0.46 -17.35
C ILE A 116 17.54 0.32 -16.91
N ASN A 117 17.90 0.95 -15.79
CA ASN A 117 19.18 0.70 -15.17
C ASN A 117 19.15 -0.69 -14.51
N ALA A 118 19.88 -1.64 -15.09
CA ALA A 118 19.88 -3.03 -14.66
C ALA A 118 20.38 -3.24 -13.20
N ASN A 119 21.09 -2.27 -12.62
CA ASN A 119 21.64 -2.39 -11.26
C ASN A 119 20.59 -2.14 -10.18
N ASN A 120 19.71 -1.16 -10.39
CA ASN A 120 18.74 -0.70 -9.37
C ASN A 120 17.29 -0.65 -9.87
N GLY A 121 17.03 -1.04 -11.13
CA GLY A 121 15.70 -1.01 -11.74
C GLY A 121 15.18 0.39 -12.07
N ALA A 122 15.97 1.45 -11.90
CA ALA A 122 15.53 2.81 -12.14
C ALA A 122 15.23 3.05 -13.63
N VAL A 123 14.11 3.73 -13.90
CA VAL A 123 13.70 4.09 -15.26
C VAL A 123 14.49 5.32 -15.73
N GLY A 124 15.27 5.13 -16.79
CA GLY A 124 15.99 6.19 -17.48
C GLY A 124 15.18 6.81 -18.62
N LYS A 125 15.87 7.17 -19.70
CA LYS A 125 15.27 7.77 -20.90
C LYS A 125 14.03 7.01 -21.35
N THR A 126 12.94 7.74 -21.51
CA THR A 126 11.63 7.21 -21.89
C THR A 126 11.15 7.93 -23.15
N TYR A 127 10.88 7.18 -24.20
CA TYR A 127 10.42 7.68 -25.48
C TYR A 127 8.94 7.31 -25.69
N VAL A 128 8.09 8.31 -25.84
CA VAL A 128 6.67 8.15 -26.15
C VAL A 128 6.52 8.16 -27.67
N LEU A 129 6.49 6.96 -28.26
CA LEU A 129 6.51 6.75 -29.71
C LEU A 129 5.33 7.43 -30.41
N VAL A 130 4.14 7.36 -29.81
CA VAL A 130 2.91 7.91 -30.40
C VAL A 130 2.99 9.40 -30.70
N ASN A 131 3.73 10.16 -29.89
CA ASN A 131 3.86 11.60 -30.01
C ASN A 131 5.30 12.05 -30.30
N LYS A 132 6.22 11.11 -30.55
CA LYS A 132 7.63 11.35 -30.85
C LYS A 132 8.34 12.26 -29.83
N LYS A 133 8.08 12.06 -28.54
CA LYS A 133 8.67 12.84 -27.44
C LYS A 133 9.58 11.98 -26.58
N GLU A 134 10.76 12.49 -26.26
CA GLU A 134 11.70 11.88 -25.30
C GLU A 134 11.63 12.60 -23.95
N PHE A 135 11.73 11.82 -22.88
CA PHE A 135 11.76 12.29 -21.50
C PHE A 135 13.00 11.70 -20.80
N LYS A 136 13.68 12.52 -19.99
CA LYS A 136 14.92 12.12 -19.29
C LYS A 136 14.73 10.89 -18.40
N ASN A 137 13.60 10.81 -17.70
CA ASN A 137 13.25 9.75 -16.76
C ASN A 137 11.72 9.66 -16.60
N ASN A 138 11.25 8.71 -15.80
CA ASN A 138 9.81 8.53 -15.54
C ASN A 138 9.18 9.73 -14.82
N LEU A 139 9.95 10.46 -13.99
CA LEU A 139 9.47 11.68 -13.34
C LEU A 139 9.09 12.74 -14.39
N ALA A 140 9.96 13.01 -15.36
CA ALA A 140 9.70 13.96 -16.44
C ALA A 140 8.47 13.57 -17.29
N LEU A 141 8.29 12.27 -17.57
CA LEU A 141 7.08 11.78 -18.26
C LEU A 141 5.81 12.03 -17.42
N CYS A 142 5.84 11.72 -16.12
CA CYS A 142 4.69 11.91 -15.25
C CYS A 142 4.33 13.39 -15.05
N VAL A 143 5.32 14.28 -14.95
CA VAL A 143 5.09 15.74 -14.88
C VAL A 143 4.35 16.20 -16.13
N TYR A 144 4.89 15.88 -17.32
CA TYR A 144 4.23 16.21 -18.60
C TYR A 144 2.81 15.62 -18.70
N TYR A 145 2.63 14.40 -18.21
CA TYR A 145 1.32 13.76 -18.20
C TYR A 145 0.32 14.50 -17.32
N LEU A 146 0.69 14.90 -16.11
CA LEU A 146 -0.19 15.66 -15.22
C LEU A 146 -0.58 17.02 -15.83
N GLU A 147 0.37 17.71 -16.47
CA GLU A 147 0.11 18.96 -17.22
C GLU A 147 -0.81 18.77 -18.45
N LYS A 148 -0.93 17.55 -18.96
CA LYS A 148 -1.89 17.20 -20.03
C LYS A 148 -3.23 16.73 -19.51
N LEU A 149 -3.24 16.09 -18.35
CA LEU A 149 -4.44 15.55 -17.74
C LEU A 149 -5.25 16.63 -17.02
N ILE A 150 -4.58 17.51 -16.31
CA ILE A 150 -5.17 18.47 -15.38
C ILE A 150 -5.13 19.84 -16.02
N LYS A 151 -6.27 20.53 -16.04
CA LYS A 151 -6.36 21.90 -16.53
C LYS A 151 -5.75 22.83 -15.49
N ASP A 152 -5.01 23.86 -15.92
CA ASP A 152 -4.51 24.89 -15.01
C ASP A 152 -5.60 25.90 -14.62
N SER A 153 -6.56 25.45 -13.79
CA SER A 153 -7.66 26.24 -13.23
C SER A 153 -7.62 26.19 -11.70
N LYS A 154 -8.12 27.23 -11.03
CA LYS A 154 -8.25 27.22 -9.56
C LYS A 154 -9.17 26.10 -9.06
N ASP A 155 -10.11 25.63 -9.88
CA ASP A 155 -11.00 24.50 -9.57
C ASP A 155 -10.30 23.13 -9.68
N SER A 156 -9.09 23.09 -10.25
CA SER A 156 -8.33 21.84 -10.38
C SER A 156 -7.45 21.64 -9.16
N ILE A 157 -7.72 20.58 -8.42
CA ILE A 157 -7.07 20.27 -7.14
C ILE A 157 -6.30 18.97 -7.28
N MET A 158 -5.00 19.01 -7.01
CA MET A 158 -4.13 17.84 -6.91
C MET A 158 -3.89 17.52 -5.42
N ILE A 159 -4.26 16.31 -5.01
CA ILE A 159 -3.92 15.76 -3.70
C ILE A 159 -2.94 14.60 -3.92
N CYS A 160 -1.77 14.69 -3.29
CA CYS A 160 -0.73 13.68 -3.41
C CYS A 160 -0.59 12.86 -2.11
N ASP A 161 -1.18 11.67 -2.09
CA ASP A 161 -1.10 10.72 -0.96
C ASP A 161 0.21 9.92 -0.93
N GLY A 162 0.72 9.54 -2.10
CA GLY A 162 1.93 8.72 -2.19
C GLY A 162 3.17 9.59 -2.05
N PRO A 163 3.99 9.45 -0.99
CA PRO A 163 5.07 10.40 -0.73
C PRO A 163 6.15 10.39 -1.83
N GLY A 164 6.46 9.23 -2.41
CA GLY A 164 7.35 9.13 -3.58
C GLY A 164 6.76 9.66 -4.90
N SER A 165 5.50 10.06 -4.91
CA SER A 165 4.84 10.73 -6.05
C SER A 165 4.79 12.25 -5.91
N PHE A 166 5.12 12.79 -4.74
CA PHE A 166 5.11 14.24 -4.52
C PHE A 166 5.93 15.03 -5.55
N PRO A 167 7.16 14.63 -5.93
CA PRO A 167 7.91 15.35 -6.96
C PRO A 167 7.20 15.40 -8.33
N LYS A 168 6.32 14.43 -8.63
CA LYS A 168 5.54 14.41 -9.89
C LYS A 168 4.54 15.56 -9.92
N MET A 169 3.85 15.81 -8.80
CA MET A 169 2.90 16.92 -8.64
C MET A 169 3.63 18.27 -8.50
N PHE A 170 4.62 18.31 -7.60
CA PHE A 170 5.37 19.52 -7.24
C PHE A 170 5.98 20.20 -8.48
N ASN A 171 6.63 19.40 -9.34
CA ASN A 171 7.37 19.89 -10.50
C ASN A 171 6.49 20.27 -11.72
N THR A 172 5.16 20.16 -11.64
CA THR A 172 4.28 20.61 -12.73
C THR A 172 4.27 22.13 -12.86
N ASN A 173 4.13 22.62 -14.09
CA ASN A 173 4.10 24.05 -14.40
C ASN A 173 2.76 24.76 -14.09
N HIS A 174 1.78 24.07 -13.49
CA HIS A 174 0.50 24.66 -13.09
C HIS A 174 0.72 25.87 -12.18
N LYS A 175 0.07 26.99 -12.53
CA LYS A 175 0.13 28.26 -11.79
C LYS A 175 -1.14 28.54 -11.00
N ASN A 176 -2.28 27.96 -11.41
CA ASN A 176 -3.58 28.15 -10.82
C ASN A 176 -4.09 26.87 -10.12
N ALA A 177 -3.76 25.69 -10.65
CA ALA A 177 -4.19 24.43 -10.03
C ALA A 177 -3.57 24.26 -8.64
N GLN A 178 -4.41 23.85 -7.69
CA GLN A 178 -4.03 23.71 -6.28
C GLN A 178 -3.23 22.41 -6.08
N LYS A 179 -2.24 22.45 -5.18
CA LYS A 179 -1.32 21.35 -4.88
C LYS A 179 -1.31 21.08 -3.37
N TYR A 180 -1.71 19.89 -2.97
CA TYR A 180 -1.71 19.44 -1.59
C TYR A 180 -0.93 18.13 -1.42
N GLY A 181 -0.10 18.04 -0.40
CA GLY A 181 0.52 16.78 0.03
C GLY A 181 -0.19 16.22 1.26
N VAL A 182 -0.40 14.90 1.35
CA VAL A 182 -0.96 14.27 2.56
C VAL A 182 0.08 13.33 3.15
N ILE A 183 0.40 13.51 4.43
CA ILE A 183 1.32 12.65 5.17
C ILE A 183 0.49 11.64 5.97
N HIS A 184 0.60 10.38 5.57
CA HIS A 184 -0.20 9.26 6.11
C HIS A 184 0.46 8.49 7.26
N VAL A 185 1.67 8.87 7.64
CA VAL A 185 2.51 8.16 8.62
C VAL A 185 3.18 9.15 9.57
N ASN A 186 3.63 8.67 10.72
CA ASN A 186 4.59 9.43 11.53
C ASN A 186 5.82 9.77 10.66
N HIS A 187 6.22 11.05 10.62
CA HIS A 187 7.27 11.56 9.73
C HIS A 187 8.70 11.25 10.20
N HIS A 188 8.87 10.81 11.45
CA HIS A 188 10.15 10.32 11.94
C HIS A 188 10.50 8.96 11.33
N GLU A 189 11.79 8.69 11.18
CA GLU A 189 12.29 7.38 10.76
C GLU A 189 11.91 6.34 11.83
N ASN A 190 11.46 5.16 11.39
CA ASN A 190 11.02 4.14 12.34
C ASN A 190 12.25 3.45 12.95
N PHE A 191 12.20 3.11 14.24
CA PHE A 191 13.29 2.44 14.96
C PHE A 191 14.61 3.23 14.91
N ASP A 192 14.51 4.55 15.01
CA ASP A 192 15.64 5.47 15.03
C ASP A 192 15.64 6.29 16.32
N ASP A 193 16.74 6.22 17.07
CA ASP A 193 16.93 6.95 18.33
C ASP A 193 17.62 8.31 18.13
N THR A 194 18.02 8.64 16.89
CA THR A 194 18.72 9.89 16.55
C THR A 194 17.78 11.06 16.29
N GLY A 195 16.48 10.79 16.13
CA GLY A 195 15.48 11.77 15.72
C GLY A 195 15.47 12.00 14.21
N ALA A 196 15.93 11.03 13.40
CA ALA A 196 15.93 11.14 11.95
C ALA A 196 14.50 11.24 11.39
N PHE A 197 14.37 11.89 10.23
CA PHE A 197 13.12 12.01 9.49
C PHE A 197 13.14 11.16 8.22
N LYS A 198 11.98 10.59 7.87
CA LYS A 198 11.81 9.87 6.62
C LYS A 198 12.04 10.80 5.43
N LYS A 199 12.90 10.39 4.49
CA LYS A 199 13.36 11.25 3.38
C LYS A 199 12.24 11.84 2.53
N SER A 200 11.19 11.07 2.26
CA SER A 200 10.11 11.52 1.37
C SER A 200 9.18 12.49 2.08
N GLU A 201 8.77 12.17 3.31
CA GLU A 201 7.95 13.01 4.17
C GLU A 201 8.68 14.32 4.49
N LYS A 202 9.97 14.26 4.85
CA LYS A 202 10.81 15.45 5.06
C LYS A 202 10.78 16.39 3.84
N TYR A 203 10.96 15.84 2.63
CA TYR A 203 10.92 16.65 1.41
C TYR A 203 9.53 17.30 1.17
N ILE A 204 8.44 16.64 1.55
CA ILE A 204 7.09 17.19 1.47
C ILE A 204 6.95 18.36 2.46
N ILE A 205 7.34 18.13 3.71
CA ILE A 205 7.26 19.12 4.80
C ILE A 205 8.08 20.37 4.47
N GLU A 206 9.35 20.21 4.11
CA GLU A 206 10.26 21.32 3.78
C GLU A 206 9.77 22.18 2.58
N ASN A 207 8.85 21.66 1.78
CA ASN A 207 8.27 22.38 0.64
C ASN A 207 6.80 22.76 0.86
N ALA A 208 6.27 22.67 2.09
CA ALA A 208 4.87 22.99 2.40
C ALA A 208 4.50 24.43 2.01
N ASN A 209 5.36 25.41 2.32
CA ASN A 209 5.13 26.82 1.98
C ASN A 209 5.22 27.12 0.47
N LYS A 210 5.65 26.15 -0.35
CA LYS A 210 5.74 26.28 -1.83
C LYS A 210 4.53 25.69 -2.55
N ILE A 211 3.56 25.17 -1.81
CA ILE A 211 2.31 24.61 -2.31
C ILE A 211 1.15 25.13 -1.45
N ASN A 212 -0.09 24.74 -1.79
CA ASN A 212 -1.28 25.18 -1.07
C ASN A 212 -1.35 24.63 0.36
N GLY A 213 -0.81 23.43 0.60
CA GLY A 213 -0.72 22.88 1.95
C GLY A 213 -0.20 21.46 2.05
N VAL A 214 0.29 21.12 3.23
CA VAL A 214 0.56 19.74 3.64
C VAL A 214 -0.42 19.36 4.75
N ILE A 215 -1.15 18.28 4.52
CA ILE A 215 -2.17 17.77 5.44
C ILE A 215 -1.55 16.64 6.25
N VAL A 216 -1.77 16.69 7.57
CA VAL A 216 -1.52 15.61 8.53
C VAL A 216 -2.82 15.19 9.18
N LEU A 217 -2.82 14.00 9.77
CA LEU A 217 -4.05 13.34 10.21
C LEU A 217 -4.43 13.65 11.68
N THR A 218 -3.50 14.20 12.45
CA THR A 218 -3.68 14.50 13.89
C THR A 218 -3.10 15.89 14.21
N GLU A 219 -3.71 16.58 15.19
CA GLU A 219 -3.20 17.88 15.64
C GLU A 219 -1.82 17.73 16.30
N ALA A 220 -1.59 16.61 17.00
CA ALA A 220 -0.29 16.29 17.59
C ALA A 220 0.83 16.25 16.53
N GLN A 221 0.57 15.63 15.37
CA GLN A 221 1.55 15.62 14.28
C GLN A 221 1.76 17.00 13.68
N ARG A 222 0.71 17.81 13.55
CA ARG A 222 0.83 19.18 13.06
C ARG A 222 1.75 20.02 13.95
N LEU A 223 1.53 19.97 15.26
CA LEU A 223 2.34 20.72 16.23
C LEU A 223 3.80 20.24 16.25
N ASP A 224 4.04 18.92 16.22
CA ASP A 224 5.40 18.39 16.14
C ASP A 224 6.13 18.91 14.90
N ILE A 225 5.47 18.93 13.73
CA ILE A 225 6.07 19.45 12.50
C ILE A 225 6.37 20.95 12.61
N LEU A 226 5.42 21.76 13.07
CA LEU A 226 5.61 23.22 13.19
C LEU A 226 6.72 23.57 14.19
N ASN A 227 6.98 22.74 15.19
CA ASN A 227 8.08 22.92 16.13
C ASN A 227 9.45 22.52 15.55
N GLN A 228 9.47 21.57 14.60
CA GLN A 228 10.69 20.98 14.06
C GLN A 228 11.13 21.57 12.72
N PHE A 229 10.23 22.22 11.99
CA PHE A 229 10.45 22.74 10.65
C PHE A 229 9.98 24.19 10.54
N ASP A 230 10.76 25.02 9.85
CA ASP A 230 10.44 26.43 9.55
C ASP A 230 9.43 26.52 8.39
N VAL A 231 8.20 26.08 8.64
CA VAL A 231 7.08 26.09 7.69
C VAL A 231 5.76 26.38 8.41
N GLU A 232 4.77 26.90 7.68
CA GLU A 232 3.49 27.32 8.26
C GLU A 232 2.29 26.61 7.62
N ASN A 233 2.41 26.20 6.35
CA ASN A 233 1.33 25.57 5.56
C ASN A 233 1.09 24.09 5.92
N ILE A 234 0.95 23.79 7.20
CA ILE A 234 0.61 22.47 7.75
C ILE A 234 -0.81 22.52 8.32
N PHE A 235 -1.67 21.62 7.87
CA PHE A 235 -3.09 21.58 8.23
C PHE A 235 -3.46 20.20 8.77
N THR A 236 -4.39 20.16 9.72
CA THR A 236 -4.90 18.90 10.27
C THR A 236 -6.25 18.56 9.65
N ILE A 237 -6.30 17.50 8.86
CA ILE A 237 -7.55 16.93 8.38
C ILE A 237 -7.48 15.41 8.54
N SER A 238 -8.36 14.88 9.39
CA SER A 238 -8.51 13.43 9.60
C SER A 238 -8.88 12.72 8.29
N ASN A 239 -8.55 11.43 8.21
CA ASN A 239 -9.21 10.58 7.22
C ASN A 239 -10.72 10.60 7.42
N PHE A 240 -11.45 10.49 6.31
CA PHE A 240 -12.87 10.15 6.36
C PHE A 240 -13.07 8.79 7.01
N VAL A 241 -14.07 8.71 7.88
CA VAL A 241 -14.41 7.50 8.61
C VAL A 241 -15.76 6.99 8.12
N LYS A 242 -15.80 5.74 7.65
CA LYS A 242 -17.05 5.11 7.21
C LYS A 242 -17.81 4.54 8.40
N ILE A 243 -18.72 5.33 8.96
CA ILE A 243 -19.61 4.87 10.03
C ILE A 243 -20.63 3.91 9.44
N HIS A 244 -20.45 2.62 9.70
CA HIS A 244 -21.41 1.59 9.34
C HIS A 244 -22.30 1.22 10.54
N ASN A 245 -23.31 0.40 10.28
CA ASN A 245 -24.13 -0.17 11.35
C ASN A 245 -23.25 -1.03 12.24
N ALA A 246 -23.42 -0.88 13.56
CA ALA A 246 -22.77 -1.75 14.52
C ALA A 246 -23.32 -3.18 14.39
N PRO A 247 -22.53 -4.20 14.77
CA PRO A 247 -23.01 -5.57 14.88
C PRO A 247 -24.24 -5.64 15.79
N LYS A 248 -25.18 -6.55 15.50
CA LYS A 248 -26.43 -6.69 16.28
C LYS A 248 -26.19 -7.18 17.71
N HIS A 249 -25.13 -7.96 17.90
CA HIS A 249 -24.77 -8.57 19.18
C HIS A 249 -23.32 -8.28 19.53
N PHE A 250 -23.07 -8.18 20.82
CA PHE A 250 -21.71 -8.19 21.36
C PHE A 250 -21.18 -9.62 21.45
N GLN A 251 -19.88 -9.75 21.27
CA GLN A 251 -19.19 -11.03 21.47
C GLN A 251 -18.98 -11.24 22.97
N THR A 252 -19.49 -12.34 23.51
CA THR A 252 -19.29 -12.72 24.91
C THR A 252 -18.08 -13.64 25.08
N GLU A 253 -17.70 -14.40 24.04
CA GLU A 253 -16.49 -15.22 24.05
C GLU A 253 -15.23 -14.37 24.21
N LYS A 254 -14.20 -14.92 24.88
CA LYS A 254 -12.94 -14.22 25.16
C LYS A 254 -12.02 -14.17 23.94
N ILE A 255 -12.47 -13.50 22.87
CA ILE A 255 -11.72 -13.35 21.62
C ILE A 255 -11.17 -11.94 21.51
N VAL A 256 -9.85 -11.83 21.49
CA VAL A 256 -9.11 -10.59 21.25
C VAL A 256 -8.70 -10.53 19.78
N GLY A 257 -9.05 -9.46 19.10
CA GLY A 257 -8.78 -9.28 17.67
C GLY A 257 -7.62 -8.34 17.37
N HIS A 258 -6.90 -8.63 16.29
CA HIS A 258 -5.95 -7.71 15.66
C HIS A 258 -6.04 -7.83 14.13
N ILE A 259 -6.22 -6.71 13.42
CA ILE A 259 -6.28 -6.68 11.95
C ILE A 259 -5.28 -5.63 11.45
N SER A 260 -4.19 -6.06 10.81
CA SER A 260 -3.20 -5.12 10.25
C SER A 260 -2.33 -5.77 9.17
N ARG A 261 -1.44 -4.98 8.53
CA ARG A 261 -0.31 -5.55 7.78
C ARG A 261 0.71 -6.11 8.75
N MET A 262 1.26 -7.29 8.48
CA MET A 262 2.31 -7.87 9.31
C MET A 262 3.67 -7.26 8.94
N VAL A 263 3.94 -6.06 9.43
CA VAL A 263 5.18 -5.31 9.23
C VAL A 263 5.81 -4.91 10.57
N PRO A 264 7.13 -4.64 10.64
CA PRO A 264 7.82 -4.39 11.90
C PRO A 264 7.20 -3.28 12.76
N THR A 265 6.71 -2.19 12.16
CA THR A 265 6.14 -1.05 12.89
C THR A 265 4.91 -1.40 13.73
N LYS A 266 4.19 -2.47 13.37
CA LYS A 266 3.00 -2.94 14.12
C LYS A 266 3.36 -3.73 15.38
N ARG A 267 4.65 -4.10 15.56
CA ARG A 267 5.19 -4.87 16.68
C ARG A 267 4.29 -6.03 17.13
N ILE A 268 3.94 -6.90 16.18
CA ILE A 268 3.15 -8.10 16.46
C ILE A 268 3.94 -9.04 17.38
N ASP A 269 5.28 -8.95 17.41
CA ASP A 269 6.13 -9.61 18.39
C ASP A 269 5.75 -9.25 19.83
N LEU A 270 5.53 -7.96 20.14
CA LEU A 270 5.02 -7.55 21.46
C LEU A 270 3.61 -8.07 21.72
N LEU A 271 2.77 -8.18 20.68
CA LEU A 271 1.44 -8.76 20.83
C LEU A 271 1.51 -10.24 21.23
N ILE A 272 2.49 -11.00 20.72
CA ILE A 272 2.69 -12.40 21.15
C ILE A 272 3.19 -12.46 22.60
N GLU A 273 4.06 -11.54 23.02
CA GLU A 273 4.49 -11.44 24.42
C GLU A 273 3.33 -11.10 25.36
N VAL A 274 2.46 -10.16 24.97
CA VAL A 274 1.23 -9.84 25.71
C VAL A 274 0.29 -11.05 25.75
N ALA A 275 0.12 -11.76 24.63
CA ALA A 275 -0.72 -12.95 24.57
C ALA A 275 -0.23 -14.06 25.52
N GLU A 276 1.08 -14.25 25.63
CA GLU A 276 1.69 -15.20 26.58
C GLU A 276 1.30 -14.85 28.04
N LEU A 277 1.39 -13.58 28.42
CA LEU A 277 1.04 -13.11 29.76
C LEU A 277 -0.45 -13.29 30.06
N VAL A 278 -1.31 -13.00 29.09
CA VAL A 278 -2.77 -13.15 29.22
C VAL A 278 -3.15 -14.63 29.34
N VAL A 279 -2.65 -15.49 28.45
CA VAL A 279 -3.01 -16.92 28.41
C VAL A 279 -2.51 -17.67 29.65
N LYS A 280 -1.37 -17.26 30.22
CA LYS A 280 -0.88 -17.80 31.52
C LYS A 280 -1.85 -17.56 32.67
N LYS A 281 -2.58 -16.44 32.67
CA LYS A 281 -3.57 -16.10 33.71
C LYS A 281 -4.97 -16.62 33.37
N ASP A 282 -5.32 -16.71 32.08
CA ASP A 282 -6.62 -17.17 31.60
C ASP A 282 -6.49 -17.91 30.26
N ASN A 283 -6.39 -19.24 30.33
CA ASN A 283 -6.17 -20.09 29.16
C ASN A 283 -7.39 -20.19 28.22
N ALA A 284 -8.54 -19.60 28.58
CA ALA A 284 -9.72 -19.58 27.70
C ALA A 284 -9.65 -18.45 26.66
N VAL A 285 -8.78 -17.46 26.86
CA VAL A 285 -8.64 -16.32 25.94
C VAL A 285 -7.98 -16.76 24.63
N LYS A 286 -8.57 -16.31 23.51
CA LYS A 286 -8.05 -16.54 22.15
C LYS A 286 -7.68 -15.22 21.49
N PHE A 287 -6.62 -15.25 20.70
CA PHE A 287 -6.16 -14.13 19.89
C PHE A 287 -6.32 -14.46 18.40
N HIS A 288 -7.08 -13.64 17.68
CA HIS A 288 -7.26 -13.75 16.24
C HIS A 288 -6.49 -12.62 15.54
N ILE A 289 -5.41 -12.99 14.84
CA ILE A 289 -4.52 -12.04 14.15
C ILE A 289 -4.72 -12.18 12.64
N TYR A 290 -5.31 -11.17 12.02
CA TYR A 290 -5.51 -11.07 10.57
C TYR A 290 -4.45 -10.16 9.96
N GLY A 291 -3.96 -10.58 8.80
CA GLY A 291 -2.92 -9.86 8.07
C GLY A 291 -1.94 -10.76 7.33
N GLU A 292 -1.17 -10.13 6.46
CA GLU A 292 0.00 -10.71 5.79
C GLU A 292 1.12 -9.66 5.73
N GLY A 293 2.35 -10.12 5.56
CA GLY A 293 3.52 -9.24 5.46
C GLY A 293 4.81 -9.94 5.87
N SER A 294 5.89 -9.15 5.87
CA SER A 294 7.26 -9.64 6.01
C SER A 294 7.56 -10.32 7.33
N VAL A 295 6.83 -10.04 8.40
CA VAL A 295 7.07 -10.66 9.72
C VAL A 295 6.21 -11.89 9.98
N LYS A 296 5.32 -12.30 9.07
CA LYS A 296 4.38 -13.42 9.29
C LYS A 296 5.07 -14.70 9.74
N ASP A 297 6.11 -15.12 9.05
CA ASP A 297 6.84 -16.36 9.35
C ASP A 297 7.59 -16.27 10.68
N LYS A 298 8.18 -15.10 10.98
CA LYS A 298 8.81 -14.83 12.29
C LYS A 298 7.79 -14.95 13.42
N ILE A 299 6.58 -14.41 13.24
CA ILE A 299 5.51 -14.47 14.25
C ILE A 299 4.97 -15.90 14.39
N ALA A 300 4.78 -16.63 13.29
CA ALA A 300 4.36 -18.03 13.33
C ALA A 300 5.34 -18.86 14.17
N LYS A 301 6.65 -18.68 13.94
CA LYS A 301 7.69 -19.36 14.72
C LYS A 301 7.66 -18.98 16.20
N MET A 302 7.46 -17.69 16.51
CA MET A 302 7.37 -17.20 17.88
C MET A 302 6.16 -17.77 18.65
N ILE A 303 5.05 -18.06 17.96
CA ILE A 303 3.86 -18.71 18.56
C ILE A 303 4.17 -20.16 18.92
N GLU A 304 4.84 -20.90 18.04
CA GLU A 304 5.28 -22.29 18.30
C GLU A 304 6.27 -22.35 19.47
N ASP A 305 7.29 -21.48 19.45
CA ASP A 305 8.35 -21.46 20.45
C ASP A 305 7.82 -21.11 21.85
N LYS A 306 6.68 -20.42 21.93
CA LYS A 306 5.98 -20.08 23.18
C LYS A 306 4.81 -21.03 23.53
N ASN A 307 4.58 -22.07 22.71
CA ASN A 307 3.49 -23.04 22.86
C ASN A 307 2.09 -22.42 22.95
N LEU A 308 1.83 -21.39 22.13
CA LEU A 308 0.56 -20.65 22.10
C LEU A 308 -0.38 -21.05 20.96
N GLU A 309 -0.10 -22.14 20.25
CA GLU A 309 -0.80 -22.55 19.01
C GLU A 309 -2.29 -22.85 19.23
N ARG A 310 -2.70 -23.13 20.49
CA ARG A 310 -4.09 -23.37 20.87
C ARG A 310 -4.87 -22.09 21.20
N ASN A 311 -4.18 -20.96 21.35
CA ASN A 311 -4.76 -19.70 21.79
C ASN A 311 -4.57 -18.59 20.75
N VAL A 312 -3.45 -18.57 20.03
CA VAL A 312 -3.10 -17.53 19.06
C VAL A 312 -3.18 -18.08 17.65
N PHE A 313 -4.02 -17.46 16.83
CA PHE A 313 -4.31 -17.93 15.47
C PHE A 313 -3.98 -16.86 14.44
N LEU A 314 -3.05 -17.16 13.52
CA LEU A 314 -2.79 -16.35 12.34
C LEU A 314 -3.84 -16.68 11.25
N LYS A 315 -4.86 -15.84 11.13
CA LYS A 315 -6.04 -16.08 10.26
C LYS A 315 -5.81 -15.68 8.80
N GLY A 316 -4.64 -15.12 8.46
CA GLY A 316 -4.29 -14.67 7.11
C GLY A 316 -4.97 -13.36 6.72
N TYR A 317 -4.91 -13.01 5.44
CA TYR A 317 -5.53 -11.80 4.91
C TYR A 317 -7.07 -11.90 4.89
N THR A 318 -7.76 -10.83 5.26
CA THR A 318 -9.23 -10.72 5.18
C THR A 318 -9.64 -9.61 4.23
N THR A 319 -10.60 -9.89 3.35
CA THR A 319 -11.28 -8.90 2.49
C THR A 319 -12.53 -8.32 3.14
N THR A 320 -12.96 -8.88 4.28
CA THR A 320 -14.17 -8.46 4.99
C THR A 320 -13.86 -8.15 6.46
N PRO A 321 -12.99 -7.16 6.75
CA PRO A 321 -12.56 -6.84 8.12
C PRO A 321 -13.72 -6.51 9.05
N GLN A 322 -14.78 -5.86 8.54
CA GLN A 322 -15.99 -5.55 9.31
C GLN A 322 -16.67 -6.81 9.88
N LYS A 323 -16.71 -7.90 9.12
CA LYS A 323 -17.25 -9.19 9.61
C LYS A 323 -16.37 -9.81 10.69
N CYS A 324 -15.05 -9.71 10.53
CA CYS A 324 -14.11 -10.20 11.54
C CYS A 324 -14.27 -9.45 12.87
N LEU A 325 -14.55 -8.14 12.83
CA LEU A 325 -14.81 -7.35 14.03
C LEU A 325 -16.05 -7.85 14.81
N GLU A 326 -17.01 -8.50 14.16
CA GLU A 326 -18.18 -9.08 14.83
C GLU A 326 -17.76 -10.18 15.82
N ASP A 327 -16.72 -10.94 15.48
CA ASP A 327 -16.22 -12.09 16.26
C ASP A 327 -15.35 -11.69 17.47
N PHE A 328 -14.98 -10.42 17.58
CA PHE A 328 -14.07 -9.95 18.63
C PHE A 328 -14.83 -9.31 19.78
N LYS A 329 -14.35 -9.57 21.00
CA LYS A 329 -14.82 -8.89 22.21
C LYS A 329 -14.13 -7.53 22.38
N LEU A 330 -12.83 -7.48 22.10
CA LEU A 330 -12.04 -6.26 22.07
C LEU A 330 -10.95 -6.35 20.99
N VAL A 331 -10.40 -5.21 20.59
CA VAL A 331 -9.26 -5.13 19.66
C VAL A 331 -8.02 -4.62 20.38
N VAL A 332 -6.86 -5.15 20.03
CA VAL A 332 -5.57 -4.79 20.62
C VAL A 332 -4.60 -4.22 19.59
N SER A 333 -3.84 -3.19 19.97
CA SER A 333 -2.79 -2.61 19.12
C SER A 333 -1.48 -2.43 19.88
N THR A 334 -0.43 -3.10 19.42
CA THR A 334 0.94 -2.94 19.93
C THR A 334 1.83 -2.08 19.02
N SER A 335 1.23 -1.39 18.05
CA SER A 335 1.95 -0.56 17.08
C SER A 335 2.81 0.50 17.76
N GLN A 336 3.97 0.80 17.17
CA GLN A 336 4.89 1.84 17.66
C GLN A 336 4.82 3.13 16.84
N TYR A 337 4.33 3.03 15.60
CA TYR A 337 4.28 4.15 14.68
C TYR A 337 2.99 4.10 13.87
N GLU A 338 2.19 5.15 13.98
CA GLU A 338 0.94 5.35 13.21
C GLU A 338 0.86 6.78 12.69
N GLY A 339 0.15 6.98 11.59
CA GLY A 339 -0.33 8.32 11.20
C GLY A 339 -1.62 8.70 11.93
N GLN A 340 -2.52 7.74 12.11
CA GLN A 340 -3.80 7.94 12.81
C GLN A 340 -4.36 6.63 13.38
N GLY A 341 -4.22 5.50 12.67
CA GLY A 341 -4.68 4.20 13.16
C GLY A 341 -6.14 3.86 12.83
N LEU A 342 -6.51 3.95 11.54
CA LEU A 342 -7.85 3.63 11.04
C LEU A 342 -8.40 2.27 11.51
N SER A 343 -7.56 1.25 11.65
CA SER A 343 -8.00 -0.07 12.14
C SER A 343 -8.57 -0.03 13.56
N MET A 344 -8.05 0.86 14.42
CA MET A 344 -8.58 1.07 15.77
C MET A 344 -9.90 1.83 15.71
N ILE A 345 -9.99 2.86 14.87
CA ILE A 345 -11.23 3.62 14.65
C ILE A 345 -12.34 2.71 14.12
N GLU A 346 -12.06 1.85 13.13
CA GLU A 346 -13.01 0.86 12.58
C GLU A 346 -13.51 -0.14 13.64
N ALA A 347 -12.63 -0.57 14.54
CA ALA A 347 -13.01 -1.41 15.67
C ALA A 347 -13.99 -0.69 16.60
N MET A 348 -13.70 0.58 16.94
CA MET A 348 -14.56 1.40 17.80
C MET A 348 -15.94 1.65 17.16
N ILE A 349 -16.01 1.89 15.85
CA ILE A 349 -17.31 2.00 15.11
C ILE A 349 -18.14 0.73 15.25
N SER A 350 -17.47 -0.42 15.26
CA SER A 350 -18.07 -1.75 15.44
C SER A 350 -18.41 -2.08 16.90
N LYS A 351 -18.35 -1.08 17.79
CA LYS A 351 -18.50 -1.21 19.24
C LYS A 351 -17.52 -2.21 19.85
N ARG A 352 -16.30 -2.30 19.32
CA ARG A 352 -15.22 -3.11 19.89
C ARG A 352 -14.23 -2.16 20.58
N PRO A 353 -14.16 -2.15 21.92
CA PRO A 353 -13.23 -1.29 22.63
C PRO A 353 -11.79 -1.67 22.27
N VAL A 354 -10.91 -0.67 22.34
CA VAL A 354 -9.50 -0.82 21.94
C VAL A 354 -8.60 -0.71 23.17
N VAL A 355 -7.64 -1.64 23.28
CA VAL A 355 -6.50 -1.56 24.19
C VAL A 355 -5.24 -1.33 23.35
N ALA A 356 -4.61 -0.17 23.45
CA ALA A 356 -3.50 0.21 22.59
C ALA A 356 -2.37 0.90 23.36
N PHE A 357 -1.14 0.80 22.88
CA PHE A 357 -0.07 1.68 23.36
C PHE A 357 -0.34 3.15 23.01
N ASP A 358 0.00 4.04 23.93
CA ASP A 358 0.03 5.49 23.73
C ASP A 358 1.27 5.87 22.92
N ILE A 359 1.08 6.10 21.63
CA ILE A 359 2.15 6.35 20.67
C ILE A 359 1.79 7.49 19.73
N LYS A 360 2.82 8.11 19.16
CA LYS A 360 2.67 9.11 18.09
C LYS A 360 2.33 8.41 16.75
N TYR A 361 1.17 8.63 16.14
CA TYR A 361 0.04 9.48 16.54
C TYR A 361 -1.28 8.72 16.38
N GLY A 362 -2.34 9.22 17.01
CA GLY A 362 -3.70 8.74 16.77
C GLY A 362 -4.40 8.21 18.02
N PRO A 363 -3.89 7.18 18.72
CA PRO A 363 -4.58 6.56 19.85
C PRO A 363 -5.13 7.57 20.87
N SER A 364 -4.32 8.54 21.28
CA SER A 364 -4.67 9.61 22.22
C SER A 364 -5.81 10.53 21.76
N ASP A 365 -6.08 10.61 20.45
CA ASP A 365 -7.10 11.51 19.90
C ASP A 365 -8.52 10.92 20.08
N PHE A 366 -8.62 9.59 20.02
CA PHE A 366 -9.91 8.88 20.04
C PHE A 366 -10.10 7.90 21.20
N ILE A 367 -9.05 7.36 21.81
CA ILE A 367 -9.18 6.51 23.01
C ILE A 367 -9.23 7.41 24.24
N GLU A 368 -10.35 7.37 24.95
CA GLU A 368 -10.50 7.99 26.27
C GLU A 368 -10.23 6.90 27.32
N ASP A 369 -9.06 6.99 27.95
CA ASP A 369 -8.59 5.97 28.89
C ASP A 369 -9.61 5.69 30.00
N ASN A 370 -9.85 4.40 30.25
CA ASN A 370 -10.83 3.91 31.22
C ASN A 370 -12.28 4.41 31.01
N LYS A 371 -12.61 4.90 29.81
CA LYS A 371 -13.97 5.33 29.44
C LYS A 371 -14.49 4.61 28.20
N ASN A 372 -13.69 4.52 27.14
CA ASN A 372 -14.07 3.86 25.88
C ASN A 372 -13.05 2.81 25.39
N GLY A 373 -11.97 2.65 26.14
CA GLY A 373 -10.84 1.78 25.85
C GLY A 373 -9.76 1.96 26.91
N TYR A 374 -8.56 1.45 26.63
CA TYR A 374 -7.39 1.66 27.47
C TYR A 374 -6.21 2.15 26.65
N LEU A 375 -5.60 3.23 27.13
CA LEU A 375 -4.42 3.84 26.57
C LEU A 375 -3.23 3.47 27.47
N ILE A 376 -2.42 2.54 26.99
CA ILE A 376 -1.36 1.90 27.76
C ILE A 376 -0.05 2.63 27.53
N GLU A 377 0.71 2.89 28.58
CA GLU A 377 2.07 3.41 28.44
C GLU A 377 2.89 2.55 27.46
N ASN A 378 3.60 3.20 26.54
CA ASN A 378 4.32 2.49 25.48
C ASN A 378 5.32 1.46 26.07
N HIS A 379 5.40 0.28 25.46
CA HIS A 379 6.18 -0.88 25.91
C HIS A 379 5.74 -1.54 27.24
N ASN A 380 4.73 -1.03 27.94
CA ASN A 380 4.24 -1.64 29.17
C ASN A 380 3.32 -2.85 28.89
N ILE A 381 3.92 -3.97 28.48
CA ILE A 381 3.20 -5.20 28.13
C ILE A 381 2.43 -5.81 29.32
N ASN A 382 2.87 -5.54 30.55
CA ASN A 382 2.22 -6.05 31.76
C ASN A 382 0.89 -5.34 32.01
N ASP A 383 0.88 -4.00 31.98
CA ASP A 383 -0.39 -3.25 32.10
C ASP A 383 -1.33 -3.59 30.94
N MET A 384 -0.82 -3.70 29.71
CA MET A 384 -1.64 -4.12 28.57
C MET A 384 -2.31 -5.49 28.82
N ALA A 385 -1.56 -6.48 29.31
CA ALA A 385 -2.10 -7.80 29.62
C ALA A 385 -3.18 -7.73 30.72
N ASP A 386 -2.95 -6.94 31.77
CA ASP A 386 -3.92 -6.77 32.87
C ASP A 386 -5.21 -6.08 32.40
N LYS A 387 -5.11 -5.07 31.53
CA LYS A 387 -6.26 -4.38 30.94
C LYS A 387 -7.03 -5.26 29.97
N ILE A 388 -6.36 -6.10 29.18
CA ILE A 388 -7.02 -7.12 28.34
C ILE A 388 -7.80 -8.09 29.23
N LEU A 389 -7.17 -8.65 30.26
CA LEU A 389 -7.82 -9.58 31.19
C LEU A 389 -9.04 -8.96 31.87
N LYS A 390 -8.97 -7.69 32.24
CA LYS A 390 -10.10 -6.95 32.82
C LYS A 390 -11.30 -6.86 31.86
N LEU A 391 -11.07 -6.53 30.59
CA LEU A 391 -12.15 -6.41 29.60
C LEU A 391 -12.70 -7.76 29.16
N VAL A 392 -11.84 -8.74 28.85
CA VAL A 392 -12.32 -10.05 28.35
C VAL A 392 -13.12 -10.82 29.40
N ASN A 393 -12.92 -10.54 30.69
CA ASN A 393 -13.63 -11.18 31.79
C ASN A 393 -14.83 -10.39 32.33
N ASN A 394 -15.13 -9.21 31.77
CA ASN A 394 -16.27 -8.40 32.20
C ASN A 394 -17.11 -7.97 30.98
N ASP A 395 -18.18 -8.72 30.70
CA ASP A 395 -19.08 -8.47 29.57
C ASP A 395 -19.68 -7.06 29.63
N VAL A 396 -20.19 -6.65 30.79
CA VAL A 396 -20.82 -5.33 30.99
C VAL A 396 -19.84 -4.20 30.64
N LEU A 397 -18.60 -4.30 31.12
CA LEU A 397 -17.57 -3.29 30.86
C LEU A 397 -17.16 -3.26 29.38
N ALA A 398 -17.02 -4.42 28.73
CA ALA A 398 -16.69 -4.50 27.32
C ALA A 398 -17.80 -3.88 26.43
N GLU A 399 -19.08 -4.13 26.77
CA GLU A 399 -20.23 -3.53 26.07
C GLU A 399 -20.35 -2.03 26.30
N GLU A 400 -20.13 -1.58 27.55
CA GLU A 400 -20.15 -0.16 27.92
C GLU A 400 -19.06 0.61 27.16
N PHE A 401 -17.81 0.13 27.22
CA PHE A 401 -16.69 0.77 26.56
C PHE A 401 -16.88 0.76 25.04
N GLY A 402 -17.33 -0.36 24.47
CA GLY A 402 -17.62 -0.47 23.03
C GLY A 402 -18.69 0.52 22.58
N SER A 403 -19.75 0.73 23.36
CA SER A 403 -20.81 1.69 23.02
C SER A 403 -20.29 3.13 23.06
N LYS A 404 -19.59 3.51 24.14
CA LYS A 404 -18.94 4.84 24.26
C LYS A 404 -17.89 5.08 23.18
N ALA A 405 -17.18 4.03 22.75
CA ALA A 405 -16.19 4.12 21.68
C ALA A 405 -16.84 4.54 20.36
N ARG A 406 -17.95 3.90 19.99
CA ARG A 406 -18.70 4.27 18.79
C ARG A 406 -19.25 5.69 18.86
N GLU A 407 -19.82 6.08 19.99
CA GLU A 407 -20.37 7.43 20.22
C GLU A 407 -19.30 8.49 20.01
N ASN A 408 -18.14 8.33 20.65
CA ASN A 408 -17.02 9.26 20.53
C ASN A 408 -16.47 9.37 19.09
N ILE A 409 -16.43 8.28 18.32
CA ILE A 409 -16.01 8.35 16.91
C ILE A 409 -17.03 9.12 16.06
N ILE A 410 -18.33 8.91 16.28
CA ILE A 410 -19.39 9.62 15.54
C ILE A 410 -19.32 11.12 15.80
N GLU A 411 -19.08 11.50 17.06
CA GLU A 411 -18.97 12.90 17.48
C GLU A 411 -17.73 13.58 16.86
N LYS A 412 -16.56 12.95 16.95
CA LYS A 412 -15.28 13.57 16.56
C LYS A 412 -14.95 13.49 15.07
N TYR A 413 -15.47 12.49 14.36
CA TYR A 413 -15.07 12.18 12.97
C TYR A 413 -16.27 12.18 12.00
N SER A 414 -17.22 13.10 12.20
CA SER A 414 -18.34 13.27 11.28
C SER A 414 -17.84 13.57 9.86
N THR A 415 -18.50 12.99 8.86
CA THR A 415 -18.11 13.16 7.45
C THR A 415 -18.27 14.61 7.02
N GLU A 416 -19.31 15.28 7.52
CA GLU A 416 -19.64 16.67 7.24
C GLU A 416 -18.51 17.61 7.71
N SER A 417 -18.04 17.47 8.95
CA SER A 417 -16.99 18.34 9.48
C SER A 417 -15.65 18.16 8.76
N ILE A 418 -15.29 16.91 8.40
CA ILE A 418 -14.06 16.63 7.66
C ILE A 418 -14.16 17.18 6.23
N LEU A 419 -15.33 17.08 5.60
CA LEU A 419 -15.57 17.65 4.28
C LEU A 419 -15.49 19.18 4.31
N GLU A 420 -16.08 19.83 5.31
CA GLU A 420 -16.00 21.28 5.49
C GLU A 420 -14.56 21.76 5.68
N LYS A 421 -13.72 21.02 6.42
CA LYS A 421 -12.28 21.31 6.53
C LYS A 421 -11.57 21.30 5.17
N TRP A 422 -11.86 20.30 4.32
CA TRP A 422 -11.33 20.25 2.96
C TRP A 422 -11.85 21.41 2.09
N LEU A 423 -13.15 21.67 2.12
CA LEU A 423 -13.76 22.77 1.36
C LEU A 423 -13.21 24.13 1.77
N ASN A 424 -12.95 24.34 3.06
CA ASN A 424 -12.33 25.57 3.55
C ASN A 424 -10.93 25.77 2.94
N LEU A 425 -10.10 24.73 2.89
CA LEU A 425 -8.79 24.80 2.23
C LEU A 425 -8.88 25.05 0.72
N PHE A 426 -9.89 24.49 0.05
CA PHE A 426 -10.02 24.65 -1.40
C PHE A 426 -10.58 26.02 -1.81
N ASN A 427 -11.32 26.68 -0.91
CA ASN A 427 -11.99 27.95 -1.15
C ASN A 427 -11.22 29.17 -0.62
N SER A 428 -10.12 28.96 0.14
CA SER A 428 -9.20 30.02 0.55
C SER A 428 -8.33 30.50 -0.63
#